data_AF-A0A9E0RYN2-F1
#
_entry.id   AF-A0A9E0RYN2-F1
#
_cell.length_a   1.000
_cell.length_b   1.000
_cell.length_c   1.000
_cell.angle_alpha   90.00
_cell.angle_beta   90.00
_cell.angle_gamma   90.00
#
_symmetry.space_group_name_H-M   'P 1'
#
loop_
_entity.id
_entity.type
_entity.pdbx_description
1 polymer ?
#
loop_
_entity_poly.entity_id
_entity_poly.type
_entity_poly.pdbx_seq_one_letter_code
_entity_poly.pdbx_strand_id
1 'polypeptide(L)'
;MYNLKRQAMMNAAIASLLMAAPIARAESEPETIKLPSPPAWSGDGWDIKLSGRVQYDYAQADAERASGFDVDDQEWRRVRLAVSGKVGSAIKYKAELNTNSSGDINAEDLFIEFAPSGAPKIKVGQFKTPNSLDEQTSSRFISTLERAAFTDAFQFNRRVGVSLSQSGDNYTLTGGVFAGNLEDGDQDQGFVAAARGTMQRQLGEATVFHAGASVRYREQGDEEGLARYRQRPYTHLPGRIISTGGIADQDLFVGIEAALISGPYWAAG
;
A
#
# COMPACT_ATOMS: atom_id res chain seq x y z
N MET A 1 -25.12 55.59 -16.86
CA MET A 1 -24.02 56.35 -17.49
C MET A 1 -22.73 56.07 -16.73
N TYR A 2 -21.87 55.19 -17.24
CA TYR A 2 -20.42 55.39 -17.34
C TYR A 2 -19.87 54.34 -18.32
N ASN A 3 -18.89 54.76 -19.11
CA ASN A 3 -18.64 54.36 -20.49
C ASN A 3 -18.14 52.93 -20.76
N LEU A 4 -18.60 52.38 -21.89
CA LEU A 4 -17.92 51.36 -22.69
C LEU A 4 -16.55 51.85 -23.19
N LYS A 5 -15.55 50.94 -23.23
CA LYS A 5 -14.69 50.72 -24.40
C LYS A 5 -13.75 49.50 -24.22
N ARG A 6 -13.96 48.50 -25.11
CA ARG A 6 -12.99 47.53 -25.70
C ARG A 6 -12.24 46.60 -24.71
N GLN A 7 -12.12 45.29 -24.93
CA GLN A 7 -11.80 44.57 -26.17
C GLN A 7 -12.48 43.19 -26.23
N ALA A 8 -12.79 42.78 -27.45
CA ALA A 8 -13.24 41.46 -27.84
C ALA A 8 -12.07 40.58 -28.30
N MET A 9 -12.36 39.29 -28.47
CA MET A 9 -11.54 38.20 -29.05
C MET A 9 -10.55 37.59 -28.03
N MET A 10 -10.44 36.26 -27.91
CA MET A 10 -10.38 35.30 -29.00
C MET A 10 -10.63 33.88 -28.47
N ASN A 11 -11.60 33.16 -29.02
CA ASN A 11 -11.66 31.70 -28.94
C ASN A 11 -10.52 31.15 -29.80
N ALA A 12 -9.54 30.50 -29.18
CA ALA A 12 -8.55 29.70 -29.88
C ALA A 12 -8.74 28.24 -29.49
N ALA A 13 -9.43 27.49 -30.34
CA ALA A 13 -9.37 26.04 -30.34
C ALA A 13 -7.94 25.64 -30.76
N ILE A 14 -7.18 25.06 -29.84
CA ILE A 14 -5.90 24.43 -30.17
C ILE A 14 -6.20 23.00 -30.61
N ALA A 15 -6.29 22.81 -31.92
CA ALA A 15 -6.16 21.50 -32.53
C ALA A 15 -4.67 21.17 -32.64
N SER A 16 -4.16 20.32 -31.74
CA SER A 16 -2.80 19.80 -31.85
C SER A 16 -2.79 18.57 -32.77
N LEU A 17 -2.31 18.79 -34.00
CA LEU A 17 -1.99 17.76 -34.98
C LEU A 17 -0.69 17.05 -34.53
N LEU A 18 -0.77 15.84 -33.97
CA LEU A 18 0.43 15.01 -33.77
C LEU A 18 0.81 14.35 -35.10
N MET A 19 1.78 14.93 -35.80
CA MET A 19 2.56 14.19 -36.78
C MET A 19 3.63 13.37 -36.05
N ALA A 20 3.49 12.05 -36.06
CA ALA A 20 4.54 11.15 -35.60
C ALA A 20 5.60 11.00 -36.69
N ALA A 21 6.73 11.69 -36.54
CA ALA A 21 7.96 11.33 -37.24
C ALA A 21 8.68 10.23 -36.43
N PRO A 22 9.16 9.14 -37.07
CA PRO A 22 9.89 8.11 -36.35
C PRO A 22 11.27 8.64 -35.97
N ILE A 23 11.49 8.91 -34.68
CA ILE A 23 12.84 9.10 -34.15
C ILE A 23 13.45 7.71 -34.02
N ALA A 24 14.43 7.40 -34.88
CA ALA A 24 15.28 6.24 -34.70
C ALA A 24 16.05 6.41 -33.38
N ARG A 25 15.61 5.70 -32.34
CA ARG A 25 16.29 5.65 -31.04
C ARG A 25 17.44 4.65 -31.18
N ALA A 26 18.67 5.14 -31.14
CA ALA A 26 19.83 4.29 -30.87
C ALA A 26 19.63 3.65 -29.50
N GLU A 27 19.57 2.33 -29.45
CA GLU A 27 19.63 1.55 -28.21
C GLU A 27 21.06 1.59 -27.67
N SER A 28 21.44 2.70 -27.04
CA SER A 28 22.48 2.63 -26.02
C SER A 28 21.82 2.05 -24.78
N GLU A 29 22.28 0.88 -24.32
CA GLU A 29 21.92 0.38 -22.99
C GLU A 29 22.14 1.52 -21.98
N PRO A 30 21.12 1.92 -21.21
CA PRO A 30 21.32 2.97 -20.23
C PRO A 30 22.42 2.53 -19.28
N GLU A 31 23.47 3.34 -19.12
CA GLU A 31 24.50 3.10 -18.10
C GLU A 31 23.80 2.96 -16.74
N THR A 32 23.64 1.73 -16.27
CA THR A 32 23.07 1.46 -14.97
C THR A 32 24.04 1.93 -13.91
N ILE A 33 23.72 3.05 -13.25
CA ILE A 33 24.37 3.47 -12.02
C ILE A 33 24.14 2.37 -10.98
N LYS A 34 25.18 1.58 -10.69
CA LYS A 34 25.14 0.57 -9.63
C LYS A 34 25.25 1.27 -8.28
N LEU A 35 24.09 1.53 -7.66
CA LEU A 35 24.04 1.91 -6.26
C LEU A 35 24.54 0.73 -5.40
N PRO A 36 25.26 1.00 -4.30
CA PRO A 36 25.68 -0.05 -3.38
C PRO A 36 24.45 -0.77 -2.82
N SER A 37 24.48 -2.10 -2.86
CA SER A 37 23.45 -2.91 -2.22
C SER A 37 23.48 -2.71 -0.70
N PRO A 38 22.33 -2.69 -0.03
CA PRO A 38 22.29 -2.72 1.42
C PRO A 38 23.08 -3.92 1.98
N PRO A 39 23.65 -3.80 3.19
CA PRO A 39 24.38 -4.90 3.83
C PRO A 39 23.57 -6.19 3.89
N ALA A 40 24.19 -7.28 3.48
CA ALA A 40 23.64 -8.62 3.57
C ALA A 40 24.73 -9.61 4.00
N TRP A 41 24.35 -10.56 4.85
CA TRP A 41 25.24 -11.59 5.38
C TRP A 41 24.59 -12.95 5.22
N SER A 42 25.38 -13.95 4.86
CA SER A 42 24.91 -15.33 4.80
C SER A 42 25.96 -16.26 5.36
N GLY A 43 25.55 -17.17 6.25
CA GLY A 43 26.45 -18.10 6.94
C GLY A 43 25.69 -18.94 7.98
N ASP A 44 26.15 -20.17 8.23
CA ASP A 44 25.59 -21.08 9.23
C ASP A 44 24.07 -21.29 9.15
N GLY A 45 23.53 -21.26 7.94
CA GLY A 45 22.09 -21.40 7.68
C GLY A 45 21.28 -20.10 7.82
N TRP A 46 21.91 -18.98 8.15
CA TRP A 46 21.28 -17.67 8.21
C TRP A 46 21.50 -16.89 6.91
N ASP A 47 20.45 -16.19 6.47
CA ASP A 47 20.50 -15.10 5.49
C ASP A 47 19.95 -13.86 6.19
N ILE A 48 20.76 -12.81 6.34
CA ILE A 48 20.41 -11.57 7.03
C ILE A 48 20.55 -10.42 6.04
N LYS A 49 19.51 -9.62 5.90
CA LYS A 49 19.45 -8.45 5.01
C LYS A 49 19.01 -7.22 5.79
N LEU A 50 19.84 -6.19 5.76
CA LEU A 50 19.45 -4.86 6.19
C LEU A 50 18.78 -4.14 5.01
N SER A 51 17.72 -3.39 5.26
CA SER A 51 17.12 -2.52 4.25
C SER A 51 16.52 -1.29 4.89
N GLY A 52 16.36 -0.22 4.12
CA GLY A 52 15.71 0.98 4.59
C GLY A 52 15.04 1.73 3.46
N ARG A 53 14.24 2.73 3.82
CA ARG A 53 13.66 3.69 2.87
C ARG A 53 13.35 4.99 3.60
N VAL A 54 13.61 6.09 2.91
CA VAL A 54 13.15 7.43 3.29
C VAL A 54 12.20 7.93 2.21
N GLN A 55 11.08 8.50 2.62
CA GLN A 55 10.14 9.23 1.78
C GLN A 55 9.86 10.57 2.43
N TYR A 56 9.98 11.63 1.64
CA TYR A 56 9.80 13.00 2.05
C TYR A 56 8.81 13.65 1.09
N ASP A 57 7.74 14.20 1.65
CA ASP A 57 6.62 14.73 0.91
C ASP A 57 6.48 16.23 1.21
N TYR A 58 6.10 17.00 0.20
CA TYR A 58 5.63 18.37 0.32
C TYR A 58 4.26 18.44 -0.36
N ALA A 59 3.28 19.04 0.29
CA ALA A 59 1.95 19.22 -0.29
C ALA A 59 1.43 20.63 -0.05
N GLN A 60 0.76 21.14 -1.10
CA GLN A 60 -0.09 22.31 -1.03
C GLN A 60 -1.51 21.88 -1.43
N ALA A 61 -2.49 22.12 -0.58
CA ALA A 61 -3.90 21.84 -0.87
C ALA A 61 -4.81 22.83 -0.15
N ASP A 62 -5.91 23.20 -0.81
CA ASP A 62 -6.94 24.11 -0.31
C ASP A 62 -8.35 23.55 -0.53
N ALA A 63 -9.30 23.97 0.31
CA ALA A 63 -10.70 23.58 0.16
C ALA A 63 -11.66 24.64 0.71
N GLU A 64 -12.55 25.13 -0.15
CA GLU A 64 -13.49 26.23 0.15
C GLU A 64 -14.43 25.98 1.34
N ARG A 65 -14.72 24.72 1.69
CA ARG A 65 -15.71 24.35 2.72
C ARG A 65 -15.19 23.40 3.79
N ALA A 66 -13.88 23.14 3.86
CA ALA A 66 -13.30 22.26 4.86
C ALA A 66 -12.37 23.07 5.78
N SER A 67 -12.85 23.42 6.97
CA SER A 67 -12.03 24.11 7.97
C SER A 67 -10.85 23.25 8.41
N GLY A 68 -9.65 23.83 8.50
CA GLY A 68 -8.42 23.10 8.88
C GLY A 68 -7.89 22.16 7.79
N PHE A 69 -8.29 22.40 6.54
CA PHE A 69 -7.85 21.66 5.38
C PHE A 69 -6.63 22.29 4.69
N ASP A 70 -6.58 23.61 4.65
CA ASP A 70 -5.53 24.36 3.95
C ASP A 70 -4.17 23.93 4.48
N VAL A 71 -3.37 23.36 3.60
CA VAL A 71 -2.04 22.84 3.92
C VAL A 71 -1.04 23.39 2.92
N ASP A 72 0.10 23.78 3.46
CA ASP A 72 1.33 24.13 2.75
C ASP A 72 2.46 23.67 3.68
N ASP A 73 2.77 22.38 3.59
CA ASP A 73 3.57 21.72 4.61
C ASP A 73 4.39 20.56 4.01
N GLN A 74 5.33 20.07 4.81
CA GLN A 74 6.27 19.03 4.45
C GLN A 74 6.39 17.99 5.57
N GLU A 75 6.59 16.72 5.21
CA GLU A 75 6.78 15.66 6.20
C GLU A 75 7.79 14.61 5.76
N TRP A 76 8.43 14.00 6.74
CA TRP A 76 9.09 12.70 6.57
C TRP A 76 8.03 11.61 6.55
N ARG A 77 7.37 11.45 5.39
CA ARG A 77 6.24 10.54 5.20
C ARG A 77 6.51 9.13 5.73
N ARG A 78 7.72 8.61 5.51
CA ARG A 78 8.21 7.33 6.04
C ARG A 78 9.72 7.37 6.21
N VAL A 79 10.22 7.02 7.40
CA VAL A 79 11.62 6.63 7.62
C VAL A 79 11.61 5.21 8.17
N ARG A 80 12.06 4.27 7.34
CA ARG A 80 12.01 2.83 7.67
C ARG A 80 13.38 2.20 7.70
N LEU A 81 13.56 1.33 8.68
CA LEU A 81 14.69 0.42 8.79
C LEU A 81 14.17 -0.98 9.05
N ALA A 82 14.67 -1.96 8.31
CA ALA A 82 14.27 -3.35 8.45
C ALA A 82 15.46 -4.29 8.44
N VAL A 83 15.41 -5.28 9.32
CA VAL A 83 16.22 -6.50 9.23
C VAL A 83 15.28 -7.63 8.81
N SER A 84 15.65 -8.33 7.75
CA SER A 84 14.87 -9.46 7.23
C SER A 84 15.78 -10.59 6.81
N GLY A 85 15.24 -11.78 6.69
CA GLY A 85 16.10 -12.92 6.42
C GLY A 85 15.42 -14.26 6.36
N LYS A 86 16.26 -15.28 6.27
CA LYS A 86 15.87 -16.68 6.32
C LYS A 86 16.75 -17.45 7.30
N VAL A 87 16.17 -18.49 7.90
CA VAL A 87 16.90 -19.50 8.66
C VAL A 87 16.62 -20.85 8.01
N GLY A 88 17.68 -21.48 7.51
CA GLY A 88 17.60 -22.66 6.66
C GLY A 88 16.72 -22.41 5.42
N SER A 89 16.01 -23.44 4.99
CA SER A 89 15.11 -23.38 3.84
C SER A 89 13.65 -23.03 4.18
N ALA A 90 13.29 -23.06 5.47
CA ALA A 90 11.89 -23.10 5.89
C ALA A 90 11.46 -21.94 6.79
N ILE A 91 12.36 -21.12 7.34
CA ILE A 91 11.97 -20.01 8.22
C ILE A 91 12.33 -18.70 7.53
N LYS A 92 11.40 -17.74 7.53
CA LYS A 92 11.65 -16.35 7.18
C LYS A 92 11.29 -15.46 8.36
N TYR A 93 11.98 -14.33 8.48
CA TYR A 93 11.66 -13.35 9.51
C TYR A 93 11.82 -11.94 8.96
N LYS A 94 11.11 -11.01 9.58
CA LYS A 94 11.24 -9.58 9.32
C LYS A 94 10.92 -8.80 10.58
N ALA A 95 11.77 -7.82 10.88
CA ALA A 95 11.53 -6.75 11.83
C ALA A 95 11.77 -5.43 11.08
N GLU A 96 10.73 -4.62 10.89
CA GLU A 96 10.75 -3.31 10.24
C GLU A 96 10.16 -2.28 11.20
N LEU A 97 10.96 -1.26 11.49
CA LEU A 97 10.55 -0.09 12.25
C LEU A 97 10.29 1.07 11.30
N ASN A 98 9.31 1.91 11.65
CA ASN A 98 8.95 3.10 10.91
C ASN A 98 8.81 4.29 11.88
N THR A 99 9.20 5.49 11.46
CA THR A 99 8.79 6.72 12.15
C THR A 99 7.43 7.17 11.64
N ASN A 100 6.57 7.66 12.53
CA ASN A 100 5.37 8.39 12.15
C ASN A 100 5.64 9.91 12.09
N SER A 101 4.63 10.70 11.68
CA SER A 101 4.73 12.16 11.60
C SER A 101 4.91 12.84 12.96
N SER A 102 4.62 12.16 14.06
CA SER A 102 4.84 12.62 15.44
C SER A 102 6.25 12.32 15.96
N GLY A 103 7.04 11.53 15.22
CA GLY A 103 8.37 11.08 15.60
C GLY A 103 8.41 9.79 16.41
N ASP A 104 7.25 9.15 16.66
CA ASP A 104 7.21 7.86 17.35
C ASP A 104 7.78 6.75 16.47
N ILE A 105 8.37 5.74 17.12
CA ILE A 105 8.91 4.56 16.45
C ILE A 105 7.90 3.43 16.57
N ASN A 106 7.39 3.00 15.42
CA ASN A 106 6.36 1.99 15.29
C ASN A 106 6.91 0.72 14.65
N ALA A 107 6.50 -0.44 15.15
CA ALA A 107 6.82 -1.73 14.56
C ALA A 107 5.91 -1.99 13.36
N GLU A 108 6.34 -1.64 12.15
CA GLU A 108 5.51 -1.81 10.95
C GLU A 108 5.31 -3.29 10.61
N ASP A 109 6.38 -4.06 10.39
CA ASP A 109 6.29 -5.52 10.17
C ASP A 109 7.17 -6.21 11.21
N LEU A 110 6.60 -7.11 12.01
CA LEU A 110 7.34 -7.90 13.00
C LEU A 110 6.79 -9.32 13.03
N PHE A 111 7.40 -10.23 12.25
CA PHE A 111 6.88 -11.58 12.10
C PHE A 111 7.94 -12.65 11.88
N ILE A 112 7.54 -13.89 12.15
CA ILE A 112 8.20 -15.11 11.71
C ILE A 112 7.23 -15.87 10.80
N GLU A 113 7.73 -16.40 9.69
CA GLU A 113 6.99 -17.23 8.75
C GLU A 113 7.69 -18.60 8.62
N PHE A 114 6.98 -19.66 8.99
CA PHE A 114 7.35 -21.02 8.64
C PHE A 114 6.80 -21.35 7.26
N ALA A 115 7.70 -21.49 6.28
CA ALA A 115 7.44 -21.69 4.87
C ALA A 115 8.24 -22.89 4.31
N PRO A 116 7.99 -24.12 4.76
CA PRO A 116 8.58 -25.32 4.17
C PRO A 116 8.18 -25.46 2.69
N SER A 117 9.07 -26.03 1.87
CA SER A 117 8.79 -26.25 0.45
C SER A 117 7.60 -27.18 0.25
N GLY A 118 6.69 -26.81 -0.65
CA GLY A 118 5.52 -27.63 -1.04
C GLY A 118 4.38 -27.67 -0.02
N ALA A 119 4.49 -26.99 1.13
CA ALA A 119 3.45 -26.97 2.15
C ALA A 119 2.97 -25.54 2.45
N PRO A 120 1.76 -25.41 3.05
CA PRO A 120 1.24 -24.11 3.46
C PRO A 120 2.19 -23.38 4.42
N LYS A 121 2.31 -22.08 4.19
CA LYS A 121 3.11 -21.16 4.99
C LYS A 121 2.29 -20.69 6.17
N ILE A 122 2.86 -20.77 7.37
CA ILE A 122 2.26 -20.24 8.59
C ILE A 122 3.05 -18.99 8.98
N LYS A 123 2.37 -17.85 9.13
CA LYS A 123 2.99 -16.59 9.56
C LYS A 123 2.37 -16.13 10.86
N VAL A 124 3.21 -15.74 11.81
CA VAL A 124 2.82 -15.26 13.14
C VAL A 124 3.53 -13.94 13.44
N GLY A 125 2.79 -12.95 13.95
CA GLY A 125 3.31 -11.64 14.35
C GLY A 125 2.48 -10.49 13.77
N GLN A 126 3.07 -9.29 13.72
CA GLN A 126 2.50 -8.09 13.12
C GLN A 126 2.77 -8.05 11.61
N PHE A 127 1.71 -8.08 10.81
CA PHE A 127 1.78 -7.96 9.34
C PHE A 127 0.42 -7.55 8.77
N LYS A 128 0.37 -7.23 7.47
CA LYS A 128 -0.87 -6.83 6.79
C LYS A 128 -1.93 -7.93 6.85
N THR A 129 -3.15 -7.53 7.17
CA THR A 129 -4.33 -8.34 6.91
C THR A 129 -4.49 -8.55 5.39
N PRO A 130 -4.91 -9.74 4.91
CA PRO A 130 -4.99 -10.07 3.48
C PRO A 130 -6.17 -9.38 2.79
N ASN A 131 -6.05 -8.08 2.53
CA ASN A 131 -7.05 -7.26 1.87
C ASN A 131 -6.41 -6.54 0.69
N SER A 132 -7.08 -6.51 -0.48
CA SER A 132 -6.79 -5.66 -1.65
C SER A 132 -5.38 -5.74 -2.27
N LEU A 133 -5.29 -5.65 -3.59
CA LEU A 133 -4.02 -5.57 -4.31
C LEU A 133 -3.19 -4.35 -3.90
N ASP A 134 -3.83 -3.19 -3.80
CA ASP A 134 -3.16 -1.92 -3.51
C ASP A 134 -2.62 -1.90 -2.07
N GLU A 135 -3.38 -2.45 -1.13
CA GLU A 135 -2.90 -2.62 0.24
C GLU A 135 -1.80 -3.67 0.31
N GLN A 136 -1.88 -4.82 -0.37
CA GLN A 136 -0.78 -5.79 -0.35
C GLN A 136 0.50 -5.27 -1.03
N THR A 137 0.38 -4.29 -1.93
CA THR A 137 1.53 -3.68 -2.60
C THR A 137 2.39 -2.88 -1.62
N SER A 138 3.71 -3.10 -1.70
CA SER A 138 4.67 -2.34 -0.90
C SER A 138 4.54 -0.86 -1.24
N SER A 139 4.55 0.01 -0.23
CA SER A 139 4.55 1.46 -0.45
C SER A 139 5.80 1.99 -1.17
N ARG A 140 6.76 1.12 -1.53
CA ARG A 140 7.90 1.44 -2.41
C ARG A 140 7.49 1.47 -3.87
N PHE A 141 6.47 0.69 -4.22
CA PHE A 141 6.12 0.33 -5.59
C PHE A 141 4.64 0.59 -5.90
N ILE A 142 3.95 1.35 -5.03
CA ILE A 142 2.68 1.96 -5.41
C ILE A 142 2.96 3.00 -6.49
N SER A 143 2.05 3.11 -7.45
CA SER A 143 2.26 3.99 -8.61
C SER A 143 1.86 5.45 -8.33
N THR A 144 1.22 5.67 -7.20
CA THR A 144 0.65 6.95 -6.78
C THR A 144 1.25 7.37 -5.45
N LEU A 145 1.13 8.65 -5.09
CA LEU A 145 1.71 9.19 -3.86
C LEU A 145 1.18 8.46 -2.61
N GLU A 146 -0.13 8.27 -2.58
CA GLU A 146 -0.83 7.50 -1.55
C GLU A 146 -1.58 6.31 -2.15
N ARG A 147 -1.94 5.38 -1.27
CA ARG A 147 -2.85 4.28 -1.62
C ARG A 147 -4.24 4.79 -2.01
N ALA A 148 -5.00 3.93 -2.66
CA ALA A 148 -6.38 4.20 -3.06
C ALA A 148 -7.24 4.56 -1.83
N ALA A 149 -8.15 5.51 -2.02
CA ALA A 149 -8.92 6.07 -0.91
C ALA A 149 -9.70 5.05 -0.06
N PHE A 150 -10.08 3.91 -0.64
CA PHE A 150 -10.82 2.89 0.09
C PHE A 150 -9.95 2.11 1.10
N THR A 151 -8.63 1.98 0.92
CA THR A 151 -7.81 1.21 1.88
C THR A 151 -7.79 1.89 3.24
N ASP A 152 -7.59 3.20 3.24
CA ASP A 152 -7.67 4.05 4.43
C ASP A 152 -9.11 4.12 4.97
N ALA A 153 -10.10 4.31 4.10
CA ALA A 153 -11.50 4.40 4.50
C ALA A 153 -11.97 3.14 5.25
N PHE A 154 -11.69 1.94 4.73
CA PHE A 154 -12.03 0.66 5.36
C PHE A 154 -11.02 0.22 6.43
N GLN A 155 -9.99 1.02 6.69
CA GLN A 155 -8.95 0.76 7.68
C GLN A 155 -8.26 -0.59 7.43
N PHE A 156 -7.80 -0.83 6.20
CA PHE A 156 -6.91 -1.95 5.97
C PHE A 156 -5.56 -1.63 6.59
N ASN A 157 -5.18 -2.44 7.56
CA ASN A 157 -3.99 -2.19 8.36
C ASN A 157 -3.24 -3.49 8.66
N ARG A 158 -2.14 -3.29 9.39
CA ARG A 158 -1.37 -4.37 9.97
C ARG A 158 -1.86 -4.65 11.37
N ARG A 159 -1.89 -5.93 11.72
CA ARG A 159 -2.33 -6.42 13.02
C ARG A 159 -1.46 -7.61 13.41
N VAL A 160 -1.36 -7.85 14.70
CA VAL A 160 -0.80 -9.07 15.28
C VAL A 160 -1.76 -10.21 15.00
N GLY A 161 -1.27 -11.28 14.38
CA GLY A 161 -2.13 -12.41 14.08
C GLY A 161 -1.38 -13.64 13.59
N VAL A 162 -2.18 -14.61 13.17
CA VAL A 162 -1.72 -15.85 12.55
C VAL A 162 -2.41 -15.99 11.20
N SER A 163 -1.63 -16.32 10.17
CA SER A 163 -2.17 -16.62 8.85
C SER A 163 -1.60 -17.90 8.27
N LEU A 164 -2.39 -18.54 7.43
CA LEU A 164 -2.03 -19.65 6.57
C LEU A 164 -2.06 -19.19 5.13
N SER A 165 -1.01 -19.46 4.37
CA SER A 165 -0.92 -19.08 2.95
C SER A 165 -0.42 -20.23 2.09
N GLN A 166 -1.10 -20.51 0.99
CA GLN A 166 -0.70 -21.47 -0.03
C GLN A 166 -0.60 -20.76 -1.37
N SER A 167 0.45 -21.08 -2.13
CA SER A 167 0.66 -20.55 -3.47
C SER A 167 1.05 -21.68 -4.42
N GLY A 168 0.49 -21.68 -5.62
CA GLY A 168 0.92 -22.53 -6.73
C GLY A 168 1.55 -21.70 -7.84
N ASP A 169 1.61 -22.25 -9.05
CA ASP A 169 2.24 -21.60 -10.20
C ASP A 169 1.53 -20.30 -10.62
N ASN A 170 0.22 -20.20 -10.37
CA ASN A 170 -0.61 -19.12 -10.87
C ASN A 170 -1.70 -18.67 -9.89
N TYR A 171 -1.60 -19.03 -8.61
CA TYR A 171 -2.58 -18.64 -7.61
C TYR A 171 -1.93 -18.43 -6.24
N THR A 172 -2.60 -17.64 -5.41
CA THR A 172 -2.31 -17.55 -3.98
C THR A 172 -3.62 -17.48 -3.20
N LEU A 173 -3.70 -18.28 -2.13
CA LEU A 173 -4.77 -18.25 -1.13
C LEU A 173 -4.14 -17.92 0.22
N THR A 174 -4.67 -16.93 0.92
CA THR A 174 -4.23 -16.56 2.26
C THR A 174 -5.45 -16.34 3.14
N GLY A 175 -5.45 -16.90 4.34
CA GLY A 175 -6.46 -16.67 5.36
C GLY A 175 -5.80 -16.48 6.72
N GLY A 176 -6.41 -15.70 7.60
CA GLY A 176 -5.87 -15.48 8.94
C GLY A 176 -6.84 -14.85 9.90
N VAL A 177 -6.46 -14.90 11.17
CA VAL A 177 -7.13 -14.24 12.29
C VAL A 177 -6.13 -13.32 12.98
N PHE A 178 -6.61 -12.15 13.37
CA PHE A 178 -5.78 -11.05 13.84
C PHE A 178 -6.46 -10.36 15.01
N ALA A 179 -5.67 -9.90 15.97
CA ALA A 179 -6.10 -9.10 17.10
C ALA A 179 -5.71 -7.64 16.86
N GLY A 180 -5.18 -6.96 17.87
CA GLY A 180 -4.72 -5.58 17.78
C GLY A 180 -3.46 -5.35 16.93
N ASN A 181 -3.07 -4.10 16.84
CA ASN A 181 -1.88 -3.55 16.21
C ASN A 181 -0.92 -3.06 17.30
N LEU A 182 0.36 -3.45 17.21
CA LEU A 182 1.39 -3.08 18.19
C LEU A 182 1.68 -1.57 18.26
N GLU A 183 1.21 -0.81 17.27
CA GLU A 183 1.33 0.64 17.25
C GLU A 183 0.30 1.34 18.17
N ASP A 184 -0.77 0.63 18.50
CA ASP A 184 -1.87 1.14 19.29
C ASP A 184 -1.68 0.67 20.74
N GLY A 185 -1.77 1.61 21.70
CA GLY A 185 -1.48 1.36 23.12
C GLY A 185 -2.63 0.68 23.90
N ASP A 186 -3.76 0.45 23.23
CA ASP A 186 -5.00 -0.07 23.83
C ASP A 186 -4.94 -1.59 23.98
N GLN A 187 -5.55 -2.14 25.04
CA GLN A 187 -5.45 -3.58 25.33
C GLN A 187 -6.56 -4.40 24.66
N ASP A 188 -7.71 -3.79 24.38
CA ASP A 188 -8.79 -4.44 23.61
C ASP A 188 -9.10 -3.69 22.30
N GLN A 189 -8.51 -4.22 21.22
CA GLN A 189 -8.65 -3.69 19.85
C GLN A 189 -9.52 -4.59 18.95
N GLY A 190 -10.26 -5.50 19.58
CA GLY A 190 -11.13 -6.46 18.91
C GLY A 190 -10.36 -7.44 18.03
N PHE A 191 -11.07 -8.01 17.05
CA PHE A 191 -10.55 -9.08 16.21
C PHE A 191 -10.95 -8.93 14.73
N VAL A 192 -10.09 -9.45 13.86
CA VAL A 192 -10.30 -9.50 12.42
C VAL A 192 -10.10 -10.94 11.91
N ALA A 193 -11.05 -11.45 11.14
CA ALA A 193 -10.88 -12.62 10.30
C ALA A 193 -10.86 -12.19 8.83
N ALA A 194 -9.84 -12.60 8.07
CA ALA A 194 -9.68 -12.16 6.70
C ALA A 194 -9.16 -13.26 5.78
N ALA A 195 -9.60 -13.26 4.54
CA ALA A 195 -9.10 -14.15 3.50
C ALA A 195 -8.99 -13.43 2.15
N ARG A 196 -8.00 -13.83 1.35
CA ARG A 196 -7.77 -13.35 -0.01
C ARG A 196 -7.35 -14.48 -0.92
N GLY A 197 -8.01 -14.57 -2.06
CA GLY A 197 -7.63 -15.43 -3.16
C GLY A 197 -7.20 -14.61 -4.36
N THR A 198 -6.17 -15.05 -5.07
CA THR A 198 -5.70 -14.42 -6.31
C THR A 198 -5.36 -15.48 -7.34
N MET A 199 -5.49 -15.12 -8.60
CA MET A 199 -5.01 -15.89 -9.73
C MET A 199 -4.28 -14.98 -10.71
N GLN A 200 -3.26 -15.51 -11.36
CA GLN A 200 -2.57 -14.86 -12.47
C GLN A 200 -2.70 -15.69 -13.74
N ARG A 201 -2.68 -15.04 -14.89
CA ARG A 201 -2.68 -15.68 -16.19
C ARG A 201 -1.79 -14.93 -17.16
N GLN A 202 -0.86 -15.64 -17.78
CA GLN A 202 -0.10 -15.13 -18.91
C GLN A 202 -1.01 -15.07 -20.15
N LEU A 203 -1.13 -13.89 -20.77
CA LEU A 203 -1.95 -13.61 -21.95
C LEU A 203 -1.08 -13.25 -23.16
N GLY A 204 -0.01 -14.02 -23.41
CA GLY A 204 0.99 -13.75 -24.45
C GLY A 204 2.38 -13.50 -23.84
N GLU A 205 3.40 -13.20 -24.65
CA GLU A 205 4.79 -13.10 -24.15
C GLU A 205 5.02 -11.93 -23.19
N ALA A 206 4.32 -10.80 -23.40
CA ALA A 206 4.52 -9.57 -22.63
C ALA A 206 3.32 -9.15 -21.77
N THR A 207 2.29 -10.00 -21.65
CA THR A 207 1.02 -9.63 -21.01
C THR A 207 0.67 -10.57 -19.86
N VAL A 208 0.42 -10.00 -18.68
CA VAL A 208 -0.02 -10.72 -17.47
C VAL A 208 -1.31 -10.12 -16.98
N PHE A 209 -2.30 -10.98 -16.75
CA PHE A 209 -3.54 -10.64 -16.08
C PHE A 209 -3.52 -11.20 -14.65
N HIS A 210 -4.05 -10.42 -13.72
CA HIS A 210 -4.25 -10.76 -12.33
C HIS A 210 -5.71 -10.52 -11.98
N ALA A 211 -6.31 -11.43 -11.22
CA ALA A 211 -7.61 -11.24 -10.60
C ALA A 211 -7.57 -11.74 -9.16
N GLY A 212 -8.41 -11.19 -8.31
CA GLY A 212 -8.52 -11.62 -6.94
C GLY A 212 -9.80 -11.17 -6.26
N ALA A 213 -10.00 -11.72 -5.07
CA ALA A 213 -11.09 -11.34 -4.18
C ALA A 213 -10.64 -11.43 -2.72
N SER A 214 -11.19 -10.54 -1.90
CA SER A 214 -10.94 -10.46 -0.47
C SER A 214 -12.26 -10.44 0.30
N VAL A 215 -12.25 -11.06 1.47
CA VAL A 215 -13.31 -10.93 2.48
C VAL A 215 -12.66 -10.65 3.83
N ARG A 216 -13.26 -9.73 4.61
CA ARG A 216 -12.82 -9.42 5.96
C ARG A 216 -14.03 -9.20 6.86
N TYR A 217 -14.10 -9.96 7.94
CA TYR A 217 -14.94 -9.65 9.09
C TYR A 217 -14.08 -8.94 10.14
N ARG A 218 -14.62 -7.89 10.75
CA ARG A 218 -13.99 -7.18 11.86
C ARG A 218 -15.02 -6.93 12.95
N GLU A 219 -14.58 -7.10 14.18
CA GLU A 219 -15.26 -6.71 15.40
C GLU A 219 -14.37 -5.74 16.17
N GLN A 220 -14.93 -4.62 16.61
CA GLN A 220 -14.23 -3.60 17.39
C GLN A 220 -14.15 -4.03 18.84
N GLY A 221 -13.01 -3.77 19.48
CA GLY A 221 -12.88 -3.95 20.93
C GLY A 221 -13.57 -2.82 21.68
N ASP A 222 -13.91 -3.06 22.94
CA ASP A 222 -14.63 -2.10 23.77
C ASP A 222 -13.84 -0.79 23.95
N GLU A 223 -12.50 -0.85 23.88
CA GLU A 223 -11.61 0.31 24.02
C GLU A 223 -11.35 1.05 22.69
N GLU A 224 -11.56 0.42 21.52
CA GLU A 224 -11.34 1.04 20.21
C GLU A 224 -12.51 1.94 19.75
N GLY A 225 -13.70 1.70 20.32
CA GLY A 225 -14.95 2.35 19.93
C GLY A 225 -15.49 1.90 18.57
N LEU A 226 -16.62 2.50 18.15
CA LEU A 226 -17.33 2.10 16.94
C LEU A 226 -16.48 2.25 15.66
N ALA A 227 -16.64 1.28 14.77
CA ALA A 227 -16.08 1.30 13.42
C ALA A 227 -16.53 2.56 12.69
N ARG A 228 -15.61 3.16 11.94
CA ARG A 228 -15.81 4.42 11.23
C ARG A 228 -15.08 4.38 9.90
N TYR A 229 -15.66 4.95 8.86
CA TYR A 229 -15.01 5.10 7.57
C TYR A 229 -14.65 6.55 7.34
N ARG A 230 -13.37 6.81 7.08
CA ARG A 230 -12.87 8.18 6.96
C ARG A 230 -11.73 8.27 5.96
N GLN A 231 -11.68 9.39 5.23
CA GLN A 231 -10.71 9.55 4.16
C GLN A 231 -10.13 10.96 4.08
N ARG A 232 -8.83 11.01 3.78
CA ARG A 232 -8.09 12.22 3.39
C ARG A 232 -8.14 12.40 1.85
N PRO A 233 -8.07 13.63 1.32
CA PRO A 233 -7.95 13.81 -0.12
C PRO A 233 -6.49 13.59 -0.54
N TYR A 234 -6.21 12.38 -1.00
CA TYR A 234 -5.04 11.94 -1.79
C TYR A 234 -3.63 12.43 -1.38
N THR A 235 -3.47 12.89 -0.14
CA THR A 235 -2.20 13.23 0.52
C THR A 235 -2.38 13.03 2.03
N HIS A 236 -1.30 12.68 2.73
CA HIS A 236 -1.32 12.39 4.16
C HIS A 236 -1.33 13.65 5.03
N LEU A 237 -0.85 14.79 4.52
CA LEU A 237 -0.73 16.04 5.26
C LEU A 237 -2.08 16.66 5.68
N PRO A 238 -3.05 16.94 4.79
CA PRO A 238 -4.28 17.61 5.18
C PRO A 238 -5.22 16.69 5.96
N GLY A 239 -6.10 17.29 6.77
CA GLY A 239 -7.11 16.59 7.55
C GLY A 239 -8.06 15.73 6.72
N ARG A 240 -8.81 14.85 7.41
CA ARG A 240 -9.83 14.02 6.77
C ARG A 240 -11.04 14.88 6.43
N ILE A 241 -11.49 14.82 5.17
CA ILE A 241 -12.66 15.56 4.67
C ILE A 241 -13.92 14.69 4.60
N ILE A 242 -13.76 13.37 4.64
CA ILE A 242 -14.87 12.41 4.67
C ILE A 242 -14.79 11.64 5.99
N SER A 243 -15.91 11.54 6.70
CA SER A 243 -16.05 10.73 7.91
C SER A 243 -17.51 10.33 8.13
N THR A 244 -17.76 9.04 8.37
CA THR A 244 -19.10 8.55 8.74
C THR A 244 -19.44 8.79 10.22
N GLY A 245 -18.45 9.11 11.05
CA GLY A 245 -18.56 8.90 12.50
C GLY A 245 -18.53 7.41 12.85
N GLY A 246 -18.71 7.09 14.13
CA GLY A 246 -18.86 5.71 14.59
C GLY A 246 -20.22 5.15 14.19
N ILE A 247 -20.24 4.03 13.47
CA ILE A 247 -21.45 3.51 12.82
C ILE A 247 -21.80 2.06 13.19
N ALA A 248 -20.85 1.26 13.66
CA ALA A 248 -21.09 -0.15 13.98
C ALA A 248 -20.00 -0.73 14.90
N ASP A 249 -20.34 -1.75 15.68
CA ASP A 249 -19.36 -2.54 16.45
C ASP A 249 -18.63 -3.56 15.56
N GLN A 250 -19.19 -3.89 14.40
CA GLN A 250 -18.64 -4.89 13.49
C GLN A 250 -18.90 -4.53 12.02
N ASP A 251 -18.00 -4.97 11.12
CA ASP A 251 -18.18 -4.86 9.68
C ASP A 251 -17.80 -6.13 8.89
N LEU A 252 -18.42 -6.27 7.71
CA LEU A 252 -18.05 -7.25 6.71
C LEU A 252 -17.68 -6.52 5.42
N PHE A 253 -16.41 -6.62 5.03
CA PHE A 253 -15.90 -6.16 3.75
C PHE A 253 -15.83 -7.31 2.75
N VAL A 254 -16.25 -7.05 1.51
CA VAL A 254 -16.05 -7.92 0.35
C VAL A 254 -15.48 -7.06 -0.78
N GLY A 255 -14.38 -7.52 -1.39
CA GLY A 255 -13.72 -6.81 -2.47
C GLY A 255 -13.34 -7.75 -3.61
N ILE A 256 -13.36 -7.22 -4.83
CA ILE A 256 -12.78 -7.84 -6.03
C ILE A 256 -11.66 -6.93 -6.54
N GLU A 257 -10.68 -7.52 -7.19
CA GLU A 257 -9.53 -6.80 -7.75
C GLU A 257 -9.13 -7.41 -9.10
N ALA A 258 -8.62 -6.58 -10.00
CA ALA A 258 -8.05 -6.98 -11.26
C ALA A 258 -6.86 -6.09 -11.62
N ALA A 259 -5.86 -6.67 -12.27
CA ALA A 259 -4.77 -5.91 -12.88
C ALA A 259 -4.35 -6.54 -14.21
N LEU A 260 -3.89 -5.68 -15.13
CA LEU A 260 -3.34 -6.08 -16.41
C LEU A 260 -2.02 -5.33 -16.59
N ILE A 261 -0.96 -6.06 -16.90
CA ILE A 261 0.33 -5.50 -17.29
C ILE A 261 0.60 -5.99 -18.71
N SER A 262 0.94 -5.08 -19.63
CA SER A 262 1.28 -5.39 -21.01
C SER A 262 2.46 -4.51 -21.46
N GLY A 263 3.66 -5.08 -21.45
CA GLY A 263 4.90 -4.33 -21.67
C GLY A 263 5.02 -3.13 -20.71
N PRO A 264 5.16 -1.89 -21.22
CA PRO A 264 5.26 -0.69 -20.37
C PRO A 264 3.92 -0.19 -19.83
N TYR A 265 2.80 -0.77 -20.26
CA TYR A 265 1.46 -0.33 -19.86
C TYR A 265 0.91 -1.20 -18.73
N TRP A 266 0.17 -0.58 -17.82
CA TRP A 266 -0.55 -1.31 -16.79
C TRP A 266 -1.86 -0.60 -16.43
N ALA A 267 -2.83 -1.39 -15.96
CA ALA A 267 -4.07 -0.92 -15.37
C ALA A 267 -4.42 -1.81 -14.17
N ALA A 268 -4.96 -1.24 -13.11
CA ALA A 268 -5.40 -1.97 -11.93
C ALA A 268 -6.63 -1.32 -11.30
N GLY A 269 -7.49 -2.12 -10.66
CA GLY A 269 -8.71 -1.69 -9.99
C GLY A 269 -9.26 -2.75 -9.05
#